data_AF-A0A8T4YXT3-F1
#
_entry.id   AF-A0A8T4YXT3-F1
#
_cell.length_a   1.000
_cell.length_b   1.000
_cell.length_c   1.000
_cell.angle_alpha   90.00
_cell.angle_beta   90.00
_cell.angle_gamma   90.00
#
_symmetry.space_group_name_H-M   'P 1'
#
loop_
_entity.id
_entity.type
_entity.pdbx_description
1 polymer ?
#
loop_
_entity_poly.entity_id
_entity_poly.type
_entity_poly.pdbx_seq_one_letter_code
_entity_poly.pdbx_strand_id
1 'polypeptide(L)'
;MSTSYKGWRGSLVLQGTPTKEEAVGSPAEAGQTIFYTNSFPVVDSSGNVTDDETEVSVYVDDVLQQSTAFTLTGSLGKIEFSTAPGAGKVIEITYKYKRTVGYVQNATLTVDGKVDELYEYGSRLPAAIGEGNVTIGLTFERAFVDRDLAGKAIAELEAGTGTLPEFTIYLYPRGNVAGEPYYTLNNCKCNTWRLNAPQNAWVSENGDFVCKSITADTV
;
A
#
# COMPACT_ATOMS: atom_id res chain seq x y z
N MET A 1 12.18 15.27 -22.66
CA MET A 1 13.01 14.13 -23.12
C MET A 1 12.28 12.87 -22.74
N SER A 2 11.82 12.06 -23.70
CA SER A 2 11.16 10.79 -23.42
C SER A 2 12.20 9.71 -23.13
N THR A 3 12.20 9.22 -21.90
CA THR A 3 13.04 8.09 -21.47
C THR A 3 12.48 6.78 -22.02
N SER A 4 13.36 5.99 -22.62
CA SER A 4 13.08 4.65 -23.14
C SER A 4 12.75 3.69 -21.99
N TYR A 5 11.54 3.11 -21.94
CA TYR A 5 11.19 2.11 -20.93
C TYR A 5 11.28 0.68 -21.50
N LYS A 6 12.29 -0.08 -21.08
CA LYS A 6 12.36 -1.53 -21.31
C LYS A 6 11.81 -2.25 -20.08
N GLY A 7 10.59 -2.78 -20.20
CA GLY A 7 10.18 -3.97 -19.45
C GLY A 7 9.08 -3.82 -18.40
N TRP A 8 8.76 -2.67 -17.82
CA TRP A 8 7.65 -2.57 -16.86
C TRP A 8 6.95 -1.22 -17.00
N ARG A 9 5.61 -1.20 -17.10
CA ARG A 9 4.82 -0.01 -17.49
C ARG A 9 4.01 0.61 -16.34
N GLY A 10 3.93 -0.06 -15.19
CA GLY A 10 3.34 0.50 -13.98
C GLY A 10 4.11 0.08 -12.73
N SER A 11 3.99 0.88 -11.68
CA SER A 11 4.46 0.54 -10.33
C SER A 11 3.26 0.45 -9.39
N LEU A 12 3.31 -0.53 -8.50
CA LEU A 12 2.32 -0.76 -7.46
C LEU A 12 2.92 -0.23 -6.15
N VAL A 13 2.24 0.74 -5.54
CA VAL A 13 2.72 1.40 -4.33
C VAL A 13 1.73 1.12 -3.20
N LEU A 14 2.25 0.68 -2.06
CA LEU A 14 1.51 0.63 -0.81
C LEU A 14 1.84 1.85 0.03
N GLN A 15 0.80 2.40 0.64
CA GLN A 15 0.90 3.48 1.60
C GLN A 15 -0.01 3.19 2.78
N GLY A 16 0.44 3.56 3.97
CA GLY A 16 -0.35 3.42 5.19
C GLY A 16 0.12 4.38 6.27
N THR A 17 -0.69 4.50 7.31
CA THR A 17 -0.38 5.27 8.51
C THR A 17 -0.69 4.41 9.73
N PRO A 18 0.15 3.40 10.05
CA PRO A 18 -0.03 2.60 11.26
C PRO A 18 -0.02 3.50 12.49
N THR A 19 -0.92 3.23 13.43
CA THR A 19 -1.02 3.94 14.70
C THR A 19 -0.64 3.01 15.83
N LYS A 20 0.32 3.41 16.68
CA LYS A 20 0.84 2.60 17.79
C LYS A 20 1.18 1.17 17.36
N GLU A 21 1.91 1.03 16.27
CA GLU A 21 2.38 -0.28 15.83
C GLU A 21 3.60 -0.67 16.67
N GLU A 22 3.60 -1.86 17.26
CA GLU A 22 4.76 -2.35 18.01
C GLU A 22 6.00 -2.45 17.12
N ALA A 23 7.10 -1.86 17.57
CA ALA A 23 8.35 -1.80 16.83
C ALA A 23 9.06 -3.15 16.81
N VAL A 24 9.76 -3.45 15.72
CA VAL A 24 10.66 -4.60 15.65
C VAL A 24 11.80 -4.40 16.64
N GLY A 25 12.01 -5.39 17.50
CA GLY A 25 12.95 -5.33 18.61
C GLY A 25 12.30 -4.90 19.94
N SER A 26 10.98 -4.68 19.97
CA SER A 26 10.18 -4.65 21.19
C SER A 26 9.79 -6.08 21.62
N PRO A 27 9.63 -6.35 22.94
CA PRO A 27 10.02 -5.50 24.07
C PRO A 27 11.54 -5.29 24.15
N ALA A 28 11.96 -4.13 24.63
CA ALA A 28 13.36 -3.73 24.65
C ALA A 28 14.23 -4.63 25.55
N GLU A 29 15.40 -5.02 25.05
CA GLU A 29 16.45 -5.65 25.87
C GLU A 29 17.22 -4.62 26.70
N ALA A 30 17.94 -5.08 27.73
CA ALA A 30 18.75 -4.20 28.57
C ALA A 30 19.84 -3.50 27.74
N GLY A 31 19.80 -2.16 27.70
CA GLY A 31 20.77 -1.35 26.96
C GLY A 31 20.48 -1.21 25.47
N GLN A 32 19.39 -1.80 24.96
CA GLN A 32 18.97 -1.63 23.57
C GLN A 32 18.47 -0.20 23.32
N THR A 33 19.01 0.43 22.28
CA THR A 33 18.62 1.78 21.86
C THR A 33 17.99 1.83 20.48
N ILE A 34 18.14 0.77 19.68
CA ILE A 34 17.73 0.74 18.27
C ILE A 34 16.48 -0.13 18.11
N PHE A 35 15.50 0.41 17.38
CA PHE A 35 14.24 -0.23 17.03
C PHE A 35 13.90 0.08 15.57
N TYR A 36 13.09 -0.78 14.94
CA TYR A 36 12.68 -0.58 13.55
C TYR A 36 11.16 -0.60 13.39
N THR A 37 10.65 0.17 12.44
CA THR A 37 9.26 0.05 11.99
C THR A 37 9.06 -1.22 11.16
N ASN A 38 7.85 -1.79 11.15
CA ASN A 38 7.56 -2.98 10.33
C ASN A 38 7.52 -2.64 8.84
N SER A 39 7.08 -1.43 8.51
CA SER A 39 7.06 -0.89 7.15
C SER A 39 8.06 0.25 7.00
N PHE A 40 8.84 0.24 5.93
CA PHE A 40 9.83 1.27 5.60
C PHE A 40 9.86 1.45 4.07
N PRO A 41 10.26 2.63 3.55
CA PRO A 41 10.73 3.81 4.28
C PRO A 41 9.60 4.59 4.97
N VAL A 42 9.96 5.31 6.04
CA VAL A 42 9.10 6.31 6.69
C VAL A 42 9.06 7.56 5.82
N VAL A 43 7.86 8.11 5.62
CA VAL A 43 7.63 9.25 4.73
C VAL A 43 6.89 10.40 5.41
N ASP A 44 7.06 11.61 4.88
CA ASP A 44 6.31 12.81 5.27
C ASP A 44 4.85 12.78 4.77
N SER A 45 4.08 13.83 5.03
CA SER A 45 2.71 13.99 4.50
C SER A 45 2.62 14.00 2.98
N SER A 46 3.70 14.30 2.28
CA SER A 46 3.79 14.37 0.82
C SER A 46 4.25 13.04 0.22
N GLY A 47 4.63 12.06 1.05
CA GLY A 47 5.12 10.76 0.62
C GLY A 47 6.61 10.74 0.26
N ASN A 48 7.39 11.75 0.65
CA ASN A 48 8.86 11.74 0.52
C ASN A 48 9.48 11.07 1.73
N VAL A 49 10.57 10.31 1.53
CA VAL A 49 11.33 9.75 2.66
C VAL A 49 11.81 10.87 3.56
N THR A 50 11.54 10.74 4.86
CA THR A 50 11.84 11.79 5.85
C THR A 50 12.67 11.24 6.99
N ASP A 51 13.62 12.05 7.47
CA ASP A 51 14.34 11.83 8.72
C ASP A 51 13.86 12.83 9.80
N ASP A 52 12.75 13.52 9.58
CA ASP A 52 12.16 14.46 10.55
C ASP A 52 11.41 13.72 11.66
N GLU A 53 11.90 13.80 12.90
CA GLU A 53 11.30 13.16 14.06
C GLU A 53 9.90 13.69 14.41
N THR A 54 9.50 14.85 13.88
CA THR A 54 8.16 15.41 14.10
C THR A 54 7.07 14.75 13.24
N GLU A 55 7.46 14.00 12.19
CA GLU A 55 6.54 13.22 11.34
C GLU A 55 6.20 11.83 11.93
N VAL A 56 6.80 11.46 13.06
CA VAL A 56 6.56 10.22 13.78
C VAL A 56 6.18 10.47 15.23
N SER A 57 5.46 9.53 15.84
CA SER A 57 5.20 9.55 17.28
C SER A 57 5.63 8.23 17.88
N VAL A 58 6.60 8.28 18.80
CA VAL A 58 7.18 7.10 19.46
C VAL A 58 6.68 7.05 20.91
N TYR A 59 6.21 5.88 21.33
CA TYR A 59 5.70 5.61 22.67
C TYR A 59 6.57 4.55 23.35
N VAL A 60 6.81 4.73 24.64
CA VAL A 60 7.45 3.75 25.52
C VAL A 60 6.46 3.45 26.63
N ASP A 61 5.94 2.22 26.71
CA ASP A 61 4.83 1.82 27.59
C ASP A 61 3.68 2.86 27.56
N ASP A 62 3.12 3.12 26.38
CA ASP A 62 2.07 4.12 26.14
C ASP A 62 2.43 5.60 26.40
N VAL A 63 3.65 5.91 26.88
CA VAL A 63 4.09 7.28 27.13
C VAL A 63 4.77 7.86 25.90
N LEU A 64 4.17 8.92 25.33
CA LEU A 64 4.73 9.65 24.20
C LEU A 64 6.09 10.25 24.54
N GLN A 65 7.08 9.96 23.70
CA GLN A 65 8.42 10.51 23.80
C GLN A 65 8.53 11.82 23.03
N GLN A 66 9.37 12.74 23.54
CA GLN A 66 9.70 13.95 22.79
C GLN A 66 10.57 13.60 21.59
N SER A 67 10.44 14.35 20.49
CA SER A 67 11.24 14.16 19.27
C SER A 67 12.74 14.31 19.50
N THR A 68 13.18 14.95 20.59
CA THR A 68 14.59 15.06 20.98
C THR A 68 15.14 13.83 21.71
N ALA A 69 14.29 12.87 22.10
CA ALA A 69 14.70 11.67 22.82
C ALA A 69 15.31 10.60 21.90
N PHE A 70 15.00 10.66 20.61
CA PHE A 70 15.42 9.69 19.60
C PHE A 70 15.83 10.38 18.30
N THR A 71 16.45 9.63 17.41
CA THR A 71 16.77 10.03 16.04
C THR A 71 16.09 9.09 15.07
N LEU A 72 15.49 9.65 14.01
CA LEU A 72 14.88 8.89 12.92
C LEU A 72 15.87 8.72 11.77
N THR A 73 15.95 7.50 11.23
CA THR A 73 16.50 7.26 9.89
C THR A 73 15.40 6.62 9.05
N GLY A 74 14.57 7.44 8.42
CA GLY A 74 13.34 7.01 7.76
C GLY A 74 13.57 6.13 6.55
N SER A 75 14.70 6.29 5.86
CA SER A 75 15.10 5.38 4.76
C SER A 75 15.20 3.91 5.19
N LEU A 76 15.50 3.67 6.47
CA LEU A 76 15.62 2.33 7.08
C LEU A 76 14.48 2.01 8.05
N GLY A 77 13.57 2.97 8.30
CA GLY A 77 12.58 2.85 9.38
C GLY A 77 13.20 2.72 10.77
N LYS A 78 14.43 3.21 10.97
CA LYS A 78 15.19 3.04 12.22
C LYS A 78 14.86 4.17 13.19
N ILE A 79 14.52 3.84 14.43
CA ILE A 79 14.48 4.75 15.58
C ILE A 79 15.63 4.41 16.51
N GLU A 80 16.45 5.40 16.84
CA GLU A 80 17.59 5.25 17.75
C GLU A 80 17.46 6.20 18.93
N PHE A 81 17.25 5.65 20.13
CA PHE A 81 17.18 6.42 21.35
C PHE A 81 18.57 6.86 21.83
N SER A 82 18.67 8.10 22.31
CA SER A 82 19.90 8.60 22.96
C SER A 82 20.20 7.89 24.29
N THR A 83 19.15 7.39 24.96
CA THR A 83 19.22 6.61 26.20
C THR A 83 18.31 5.41 26.08
N ALA A 84 18.79 4.22 26.43
CA ALA A 84 18.00 3.00 26.34
C ALA A 84 16.68 3.11 27.14
N PRO A 85 15.52 2.75 26.56
CA PRO A 85 14.22 2.86 27.23
C PRO A 85 14.12 2.07 28.54
N GLY A 86 14.92 1.00 28.67
CA GLY A 86 14.93 0.09 29.79
C GLY A 86 14.43 -1.29 29.40
N ALA A 87 14.89 -2.33 30.10
CA ALA A 87 14.54 -3.71 29.76
C ALA A 87 13.04 -3.98 29.99
N GLY A 88 12.42 -4.69 29.06
CA GLY A 88 11.00 -5.09 29.10
C GLY A 88 10.02 -3.98 28.71
N LYS A 89 10.50 -2.82 28.26
CA LYS A 89 9.65 -1.72 27.79
C LYS A 89 9.12 -2.00 26.39
N VAL A 90 7.82 -1.78 26.20
CA VAL A 90 7.17 -1.93 24.89
C VAL A 90 7.34 -0.62 24.13
N ILE A 91 7.79 -0.74 22.87
CA ILE A 91 8.00 0.40 21.99
C ILE A 91 6.95 0.37 20.89
N GLU A 92 6.15 1.43 20.78
CA GLU A 92 5.14 1.57 19.73
C GLU A 92 5.40 2.82 18.91
N ILE A 93 5.15 2.76 17.61
CA ILE A 93 5.44 3.86 16.68
C ILE A 93 4.20 4.13 15.83
N THR A 94 3.82 5.40 15.74
CA THR A 94 2.88 5.92 14.73
C THR A 94 3.70 6.62 13.65
N TYR A 95 3.54 6.20 12.40
CA TYR A 95 4.34 6.71 11.27
C TYR A 95 3.56 6.57 9.96
N LYS A 96 4.04 7.23 8.90
CA LYS A 96 3.55 7.02 7.54
C LYS A 96 4.61 6.28 6.74
N TYR A 97 4.20 5.39 5.85
CA TYR A 97 5.11 4.74 4.92
C TYR A 97 4.53 4.80 3.51
N LYS A 98 5.40 4.88 2.51
CA LYS A 98 5.06 4.76 1.10
C LYS A 98 6.16 3.98 0.40
N ARG A 99 5.83 2.82 -0.14
CA ARG A 99 6.80 1.93 -0.79
C ARG A 99 6.24 1.36 -2.07
N THR A 100 7.06 1.37 -3.11
CA THR A 100 6.81 0.58 -4.32
C THR A 100 7.00 -0.90 -3.98
N VAL A 101 5.90 -1.63 -3.92
CA VAL A 101 5.87 -3.06 -3.61
C VAL A 101 5.90 -3.93 -4.86
N GLY A 102 5.83 -3.35 -6.05
CA GLY A 102 6.02 -4.12 -7.25
C GLY A 102 6.00 -3.31 -8.53
N TYR A 103 6.42 -3.98 -9.60
CA TYR A 103 6.29 -3.47 -10.95
C TYR A 103 5.30 -4.35 -11.72
N VAL A 104 4.40 -3.73 -12.48
CA VAL A 104 3.34 -4.42 -13.20
C VAL A 104 3.42 -4.16 -14.70
N GLN A 105 3.07 -5.19 -15.48
CA GLN A 105 2.69 -5.08 -16.88
C GLN A 105 1.23 -5.49 -17.04
N ASN A 106 0.57 -4.95 -18.08
CA ASN A 106 -0.80 -5.29 -18.45
C ASN A 106 -1.79 -5.15 -17.28
N ALA A 107 -1.71 -4.03 -16.55
CA ALA A 107 -2.71 -3.72 -15.54
C ALA A 107 -4.03 -3.31 -16.23
N THR A 108 -5.11 -4.00 -15.92
CA THR A 108 -6.46 -3.66 -16.39
C THR A 108 -7.28 -3.18 -15.22
N LEU A 109 -7.76 -1.94 -15.33
CA LEU A 109 -8.72 -1.36 -14.41
C LEU A 109 -10.11 -1.45 -15.03
N THR A 110 -11.07 -2.00 -14.29
CA THR A 110 -12.45 -2.13 -14.72
C THR A 110 -13.38 -1.40 -13.77
N VAL A 111 -14.21 -0.51 -14.30
CA VAL A 111 -15.32 0.12 -13.58
C VAL A 111 -16.59 -0.25 -14.33
N ASP A 112 -17.39 -1.13 -13.74
CA ASP A 112 -18.67 -1.58 -14.30
C ASP A 112 -19.82 -0.92 -13.52
N GLY A 113 -20.51 0.03 -14.16
CA GLY A 113 -21.66 0.74 -13.60
C GLY A 113 -22.99 -0.01 -13.71
N LYS A 114 -23.01 -1.22 -14.32
CA LYS A 114 -24.20 -2.04 -14.54
C LYS A 114 -25.40 -1.22 -15.01
N VAL A 115 -25.18 -0.51 -16.11
CA VAL A 115 -26.13 0.45 -16.65
C VAL A 115 -27.13 -0.28 -17.54
N ASP A 116 -28.42 -0.09 -17.26
CA ASP A 116 -29.52 -0.72 -17.99
C ASP A 116 -30.41 0.33 -18.67
N GLU A 117 -30.79 0.04 -19.91
CA GLU A 117 -31.70 0.87 -20.69
C GLU A 117 -33.17 0.57 -20.32
N LEU A 118 -33.90 1.58 -19.86
CA LEU A 118 -35.32 1.47 -19.51
C LEU A 118 -36.19 1.96 -20.66
N TYR A 119 -37.10 1.10 -21.12
CA TYR A 119 -37.99 1.38 -22.25
C TYR A 119 -39.44 1.58 -21.80
N GLU A 120 -40.10 2.59 -22.36
CA GLU A 120 -41.55 2.78 -22.23
C GLU A 120 -42.30 2.09 -23.39
N TYR A 121 -43.54 1.68 -23.13
CA TYR A 121 -44.35 0.98 -24.13
C TYR A 121 -44.59 1.84 -25.36
N GLY A 122 -44.18 1.35 -26.53
CA GLY A 122 -44.35 2.04 -27.82
C GLY A 122 -43.20 2.96 -28.23
N SER A 123 -42.14 3.09 -27.43
CA SER A 123 -40.93 3.84 -27.83
C SER A 123 -39.85 2.91 -28.38
N ARG A 124 -39.18 3.35 -29.45
CA ARG A 124 -37.99 2.69 -30.01
C ARG A 124 -36.70 3.14 -29.32
N LEU A 125 -36.70 4.30 -28.68
CA LEU A 125 -35.55 4.84 -27.94
C LEU A 125 -35.76 4.63 -26.44
N PRO A 126 -34.69 4.36 -25.67
CA PRO A 126 -34.78 4.24 -24.23
C PRO A 126 -35.28 5.55 -23.61
N ALA A 127 -36.22 5.42 -22.67
CA ALA A 127 -36.83 6.55 -21.97
C ALA A 127 -35.93 7.05 -20.83
N ALA A 128 -35.17 6.15 -20.21
CA ALA A 128 -34.18 6.48 -19.20
C ALA A 128 -33.03 5.47 -19.22
N ILE A 129 -31.90 5.86 -18.64
CA ILE A 129 -30.75 5.01 -18.38
C ILE A 129 -30.67 4.84 -16.87
N GLY A 130 -30.85 3.62 -16.38
CA GLY A 130 -30.77 3.28 -14.97
C GLY A 130 -29.37 2.83 -14.58
N GLU A 131 -28.88 3.28 -13.43
CA GLU A 131 -27.56 2.91 -12.91
C GLU A 131 -27.71 1.80 -11.84
N GLY A 132 -26.89 0.75 -11.96
CA GLY A 132 -26.82 -0.34 -11.01
C GLY A 132 -25.66 -0.21 -10.03
N ASN A 133 -25.41 -1.24 -9.23
CA ASN A 133 -24.28 -1.26 -8.30
C ASN A 133 -22.94 -1.24 -9.05
N VAL A 134 -22.12 -0.24 -8.76
CA VAL A 134 -20.78 -0.10 -9.35
C VAL A 134 -19.84 -1.18 -8.82
N THR A 135 -19.18 -1.89 -9.73
CA THR A 135 -18.12 -2.85 -9.40
C THR A 135 -16.78 -2.33 -9.91
N ILE A 136 -15.78 -2.26 -9.03
CA ILE A 136 -14.43 -1.79 -9.36
C ILE A 136 -13.46 -2.96 -9.19
N GLY A 137 -12.80 -3.32 -10.27
CA GLY A 137 -11.82 -4.41 -10.32
C GLY A 137 -10.47 -3.94 -10.84
N LEU A 138 -9.40 -4.52 -10.32
CA LEU A 138 -8.05 -4.36 -10.83
C LEU A 138 -7.45 -5.73 -11.08
N THR A 139 -6.90 -5.95 -12.27
CA THR A 139 -6.15 -7.17 -12.60
C THR A 139 -4.76 -6.81 -13.11
N PHE A 140 -3.77 -7.63 -12.78
CA PHE A 140 -2.44 -7.56 -13.41
C PHE A 140 -1.97 -8.95 -13.85
N GLU A 141 -1.34 -8.99 -15.02
CA GLU A 141 -0.97 -10.24 -15.72
C GLU A 141 0.50 -10.61 -15.56
N ARG A 142 1.35 -9.65 -15.19
CA ARG A 142 2.75 -9.87 -14.83
C ARG A 142 3.10 -8.83 -13.80
N ALA A 143 3.24 -9.26 -12.55
CA ALA A 143 3.78 -8.46 -11.50
C ALA A 143 5.01 -9.14 -10.90
N PHE A 144 5.96 -8.33 -10.45
CA PHE A 144 6.95 -8.74 -9.46
C PHE A 144 6.55 -8.04 -8.17
N VAL A 145 5.92 -8.76 -7.24
CA VAL A 145 5.41 -8.20 -6.00
C VAL A 145 6.23 -8.66 -4.79
N ASP A 146 6.41 -7.75 -3.85
CA ASP A 146 7.16 -7.99 -2.63
C ASP A 146 6.36 -8.88 -1.66
N ARG A 147 7.06 -9.50 -0.71
CA ARG A 147 6.50 -10.38 0.34
C ARG A 147 5.31 -9.76 1.06
N ASP A 148 5.30 -8.43 1.23
CA ASP A 148 4.20 -7.72 1.90
C ASP A 148 2.87 -7.80 1.12
N LEU A 149 2.90 -7.61 -0.20
CA LEU A 149 1.68 -7.77 -1.01
C LEU A 149 1.26 -9.25 -1.08
N ALA A 150 2.23 -10.16 -1.18
CA ALA A 150 1.96 -11.59 -1.12
C ALA A 150 1.30 -11.99 0.21
N GLY A 151 1.82 -11.51 1.34
CA GLY A 151 1.27 -11.76 2.68
C GLY A 151 -0.14 -11.18 2.88
N LYS A 152 -0.42 -10.00 2.31
CA LYS A 152 -1.77 -9.43 2.27
C LYS A 152 -2.72 -10.24 1.38
N ALA A 153 -2.22 -10.85 0.31
CA ALA A 153 -3.02 -11.68 -0.61
C ALA A 153 -3.42 -13.04 -0.01
N ILE A 154 -2.60 -13.61 0.86
CA ILE A 154 -2.86 -14.91 1.52
C ILE A 154 -3.38 -14.79 2.96
N ALA A 155 -3.77 -13.58 3.38
CA ALA A 155 -4.26 -13.27 4.74
C ALA A 155 -3.27 -13.58 5.87
N GLU A 156 -1.97 -13.60 5.61
CA GLU A 156 -0.93 -13.87 6.61
C GLU A 156 -0.45 -12.62 7.37
N LEU A 157 -0.81 -11.42 6.91
CA LEU A 157 -0.41 -10.18 7.59
C LEU A 157 -1.28 -9.81 8.80
N GLU A 158 -2.49 -10.36 8.93
CA GLU A 158 -3.22 -10.37 10.21
C GLU A 158 -3.00 -11.72 10.86
N ALA A 159 -2.03 -11.80 11.78
CA ALA A 159 -1.83 -12.99 12.59
C ALA A 159 -3.13 -13.30 13.37
N GLY A 160 -3.83 -14.37 12.97
CA GLY A 160 -4.85 -15.04 13.81
C GLY A 160 -6.33 -14.74 13.55
N THR A 161 -6.72 -13.97 12.53
CA THR A 161 -8.15 -13.66 12.27
C THR A 161 -8.75 -14.38 11.05
N GLY A 162 -7.92 -14.91 10.14
CA GLY A 162 -8.38 -15.55 8.90
C GLY A 162 -9.13 -14.63 7.94
N THR A 163 -9.03 -13.30 8.12
CA THR A 163 -9.74 -12.30 7.31
C THR A 163 -8.79 -11.63 6.33
N LEU A 164 -9.23 -11.42 5.08
CA LEU A 164 -8.42 -10.73 4.07
C LEU A 164 -8.32 -9.22 4.41
N PRO A 165 -7.10 -8.66 4.54
CA PRO A 165 -6.90 -7.26 4.87
C PRO A 165 -7.34 -6.33 3.73
N GLU A 166 -7.84 -5.15 4.09
CA GLU A 166 -8.12 -4.06 3.14
C GLU A 166 -6.89 -3.14 3.02
N PHE A 167 -6.53 -2.74 1.81
CA PHE A 167 -5.42 -1.82 1.57
C PHE A 167 -5.67 -0.92 0.36
N THR A 168 -4.93 0.18 0.27
CA THR A 168 -5.02 1.14 -0.85
C THR A 168 -3.92 0.87 -1.87
N ILE A 169 -4.29 0.85 -3.16
CA ILE A 169 -3.38 0.66 -4.28
C ILE A 169 -3.28 1.96 -5.07
N TYR A 170 -2.06 2.45 -5.30
CA TYR A 170 -1.80 3.54 -6.23
C TYR A 170 -1.25 2.97 -7.53
N LEU A 171 -1.94 3.23 -8.64
CA LEU A 171 -1.57 2.81 -9.99
C LEU A 171 -1.08 4.01 -10.79
N TYR A 172 0.16 3.93 -11.29
CA TYR A 172 0.80 4.95 -12.12
C TYR A 172 1.02 4.43 -13.55
N PRO A 173 0.09 4.65 -14.49
CA PRO A 173 0.15 4.05 -15.85
C PRO A 173 1.27 4.63 -16.72
N ARG A 174 1.74 5.84 -16.41
CA ARG A 174 2.81 6.55 -17.13
C ARG A 174 4.04 6.81 -16.27
N GLY A 175 4.13 6.12 -15.13
CA GLY A 175 5.17 6.35 -14.12
C GLY A 175 4.81 7.47 -13.15
N ASN A 176 5.61 7.59 -12.10
CA ASN A 176 5.42 8.57 -11.03
C ASN A 176 6.19 9.85 -11.38
N VAL A 177 5.67 10.63 -12.31
CA VAL A 177 6.26 11.90 -12.79
C VAL A 177 5.20 12.99 -12.69
N ALA A 178 5.59 14.16 -12.20
CA ALA A 178 4.68 15.30 -12.03
C ALA A 178 3.89 15.62 -13.31
N GLY A 179 2.58 15.80 -13.16
CA GLY A 179 1.65 16.07 -14.26
C GLY A 179 1.14 14.83 -15.01
N GLU A 180 1.61 13.63 -14.68
CA GLU A 180 1.06 12.39 -15.24
C GLU A 180 -0.12 11.87 -14.38
N PRO A 181 -1.11 11.22 -14.99
CA PRO A 181 -2.27 10.73 -14.26
C PRO A 181 -1.92 9.53 -13.38
N TYR A 182 -2.52 9.45 -12.19
CA TYR A 182 -2.50 8.29 -11.32
C TYR A 182 -3.92 7.95 -10.83
N TYR A 183 -4.11 6.69 -10.46
CA TYR A 183 -5.36 6.20 -9.89
C TYR A 183 -5.14 5.71 -8.47
N THR A 184 -5.97 6.17 -7.55
CA THR A 184 -6.04 5.68 -6.17
C THR A 184 -7.22 4.73 -6.05
N LEU A 185 -6.95 3.48 -5.71
CA LEU A 185 -7.95 2.44 -5.47
C LEU A 185 -8.00 2.16 -3.97
N ASN A 186 -9.09 2.53 -3.31
CA ASN A 186 -9.19 2.42 -1.85
C ASN A 186 -9.92 1.14 -1.42
N ASN A 187 -9.52 0.64 -0.24
CA ASN A 187 -10.12 -0.51 0.41
C ASN A 187 -10.21 -1.73 -0.50
N CYS A 188 -9.10 -2.03 -1.19
CA CYS A 188 -8.99 -3.19 -2.06
C CYS A 188 -8.76 -4.46 -1.24
N LYS A 189 -9.40 -5.56 -1.67
CA LYS A 189 -9.13 -6.92 -1.22
C LYS A 189 -8.62 -7.76 -2.38
N CYS A 190 -7.68 -8.65 -2.10
CA CYS A 190 -7.24 -9.64 -3.07
C CYS A 190 -8.31 -10.73 -3.20
N ASN A 191 -8.80 -10.94 -4.42
CA ASN A 191 -9.72 -12.03 -4.75
C ASN A 191 -8.95 -13.29 -5.15
N THR A 192 -7.91 -13.14 -5.97
CA THR A 192 -7.08 -14.26 -6.41
C THR A 192 -5.66 -13.78 -6.63
N TRP A 193 -4.68 -14.57 -6.16
CA TRP A 193 -3.28 -14.36 -6.43
C TRP A 193 -2.64 -15.67 -6.90
N ARG A 194 -1.79 -15.60 -7.93
CA ARG A 194 -1.12 -16.76 -8.51
C ARG A 194 0.34 -16.41 -8.82
N LEU A 195 1.25 -17.21 -8.28
CA LEU A 195 2.65 -17.25 -8.68
C LEU A 195 2.85 -18.30 -9.77
N ASN A 196 3.45 -17.91 -10.89
CA ASN A 196 3.82 -18.82 -11.96
C ASN A 196 5.34 -18.78 -12.18
N ALA A 197 6.00 -19.93 -11.96
CA ALA A 197 7.43 -20.12 -12.14
C ALA A 197 7.71 -21.19 -13.22
N PRO A 198 7.55 -20.85 -14.52
CA PRO A 198 7.79 -21.79 -15.61
C PRO A 198 9.29 -22.09 -15.81
N GLN A 199 9.62 -23.31 -16.22
CA GLN A 199 11.01 -23.80 -16.37
C GLN A 199 11.89 -22.97 -17.33
N ASN A 200 11.29 -22.34 -18.34
CA ASN A 200 12.00 -21.60 -19.40
C ASN A 200 11.47 -20.16 -19.61
N ALA A 201 10.85 -19.57 -18.59
CA ALA A 201 10.40 -18.18 -18.66
C ALA A 201 10.60 -17.46 -17.32
N TRP A 202 10.45 -16.14 -17.34
CA TRP A 202 10.55 -15.34 -16.12
C TRP A 202 9.41 -15.68 -15.17
N VAL A 203 9.72 -15.73 -13.87
CA VAL A 203 8.73 -15.82 -12.81
C VAL A 203 7.81 -14.61 -12.91
N SER A 204 6.51 -14.86 -12.88
CA SER A 204 5.48 -13.83 -13.00
C SER A 204 4.35 -14.10 -12.04
N GLU A 205 3.77 -13.03 -11.49
CA GLU A 205 2.62 -13.11 -10.60
C GLU A 205 1.42 -12.44 -11.23
N ASN A 206 0.26 -13.06 -11.03
CA ASN A 206 -1.04 -12.54 -11.45
C ASN A 206 -1.88 -12.27 -10.21
N GLY A 207 -2.62 -11.18 -10.23
CA GLY A 207 -3.45 -10.79 -9.09
C GLY A 207 -4.72 -10.09 -9.53
N ASP A 208 -5.82 -10.50 -8.92
CA ASP A 208 -7.14 -9.94 -9.10
C ASP A 208 -7.61 -9.30 -7.79
N PHE A 209 -8.03 -8.04 -7.85
CA PHE A 209 -8.44 -7.24 -6.69
C PHE A 209 -9.81 -6.63 -6.93
N VAL A 210 -10.57 -6.53 -5.84
CA VAL A 210 -11.87 -5.84 -5.80
C VAL A 210 -11.73 -4.68 -4.83
N CYS A 211 -12.12 -3.48 -5.28
CA CYS A 211 -11.96 -2.24 -4.51
C CYS A 211 -13.32 -1.57 -4.28
N LYS A 212 -13.44 -0.79 -3.20
CA LYS A 212 -14.70 -0.08 -2.87
C LYS A 212 -14.83 1.25 -3.60
N SER A 213 -13.73 1.93 -3.89
CA SER A 213 -13.74 3.21 -4.59
C SER A 213 -12.48 3.43 -5.41
N ILE A 214 -12.60 4.33 -6.39
CA ILE A 214 -11.50 4.79 -7.23
C ILE A 214 -11.52 6.32 -7.33
N THR A 215 -10.35 6.92 -7.28
CA THR A 215 -10.14 8.34 -7.57
C THR A 215 -9.05 8.47 -8.65
N ALA A 216 -9.28 9.31 -9.66
CA ALA A 216 -8.28 9.66 -10.66
C ALA A 216 -7.76 11.07 -10.36
N ASP A 217 -6.44 11.24 -10.38
CA ASP A 217 -5.78 12.50 -10.04
C ASP A 217 -4.43 12.60 -10.78
N THR A 218 -3.70 13.69 -10.62
CA THR A 218 -2.38 13.93 -11.25
C THR A 218 -1.28 14.03 -10.21
N VAL A 219 -0.12 13.45 -10.51
CA VAL A 219 1.08 13.50 -9.65
C VAL A 219 1.57 14.94 -9.46
#